data_AF-A0A956JLI9-F1
#
_entry.id   AF-A0A956JLI9-F1
#
_cell.length_a   1.000
_cell.length_b   1.000
_cell.length_c   1.000
_cell.angle_alpha   90.00
_cell.angle_beta   90.00
_cell.angle_gamma   90.00
#
_symmetry.space_group_name_H-M   'P 1'
#
loop_
_entity.id
_entity.type
_entity.pdbx_description
1 polymer ?
#
loop_
_entity_poly.entity_id
_entity_poly.type
_entity_poly.pdbx_seq_one_letter_code
_entity_poly.pdbx_strand_id
1 'polypeptide(L)'
;MELAKVRNIGISAHIDSGKTTLTERILFYTGVIHKINEVRGKTDDGATMDSMELEKERGITIQSAATFVQWKDNFINIIDTPGHVDFTVE
;
A
#
# COMPACT_ATOMS: atom_id res chain seq x y z
N MET A 1 6.77 -22.70 -7.18
CA MET A 1 7.34 -21.38 -6.81
C MET A 1 8.68 -21.64 -6.15
N GLU A 2 9.79 -21.22 -6.74
CA GLU A 2 11.11 -21.38 -6.10
C GLU A 2 11.22 -20.37 -4.97
N LEU A 3 11.53 -20.81 -3.74
CA LEU A 3 11.69 -19.94 -2.57
C LEU A 3 12.68 -18.80 -2.82
N ALA A 4 13.73 -19.05 -3.62
CA ALA A 4 14.73 -18.06 -4.00
C ALA A 4 14.15 -16.86 -4.78
N LYS A 5 12.96 -16.99 -5.38
CA LYS A 5 12.26 -15.95 -6.15
C LYS A 5 11.19 -15.21 -5.34
N VAL A 6 10.98 -15.57 -4.07
CA VAL A 6 9.98 -14.94 -3.18
C VAL A 6 10.63 -13.82 -2.39
N ARG A 7 9.94 -12.68 -2.27
CA ARG A 7 10.33 -11.54 -1.42
C ARG A 7 9.15 -11.13 -0.55
N ASN A 8 9.41 -10.85 0.72
CA ASN A 8 8.43 -10.27 1.63
C ASN A 8 8.98 -8.90 2.05
N ILE A 9 8.24 -7.83 1.78
CA ILE A 9 8.69 -6.44 1.96
C ILE A 9 7.64 -5.70 2.78
N GLY A 10 8.06 -5.16 3.93
CA GLY A 10 7.27 -4.20 4.69
C GLY A 10 7.64 -2.77 4.30
N ILE A 11 6.63 -1.93 4.02
CA ILE A 11 6.81 -0.50 3.75
C ILE A 11 6.45 0.25 5.03
N SER A 12 7.45 0.88 5.64
CA SER A 12 7.31 1.65 6.87
C SER A 12 8.07 2.97 6.78
N ALA A 13 7.49 4.00 7.36
CA ALA A 13 7.96 5.39 7.35
C ALA A 13 7.06 6.22 8.28
N HIS A 14 7.49 7.44 8.59
CA HIS A 14 6.72 8.40 9.40
C HIS A 14 5.35 8.74 8.77
N ILE A 15 4.45 9.34 9.56
CA ILE A 15 3.16 9.85 9.05
C ILE A 15 3.39 10.79 7.87
N ASP A 16 2.44 10.78 6.92
CA ASP A 16 2.45 11.62 5.72
C ASP A 16 3.72 11.52 4.83
N SER A 17 4.52 10.46 4.97
CA SER A 17 5.73 10.24 4.17
C SER A 17 5.48 9.54 2.82
N GLY A 18 4.21 9.29 2.46
CA GLY A 18 3.85 8.72 1.16
C GLY A 18 3.99 7.20 1.03
N LYS A 19 3.93 6.43 2.14
CA LYS A 19 3.94 4.94 2.12
C LYS A 19 2.86 4.38 1.19
N THR A 20 1.62 4.77 1.43
CA THR A 20 0.43 4.34 0.68
C THR A 20 0.53 4.76 -0.79
N THR A 21 1.04 5.96 -1.06
CA THR A 21 1.29 6.43 -2.42
C THR A 21 2.35 5.59 -3.12
N LEU A 22 3.43 5.20 -2.43
CA LEU A 22 4.44 4.30 -2.99
C LEU A 22 3.85 2.92 -3.29
N THR A 23 3.04 2.37 -2.37
CA THR A 23 2.35 1.09 -2.55
C THR A 23 1.46 1.12 -3.80
N GLU A 24 0.60 2.13 -3.94
CA GLU A 24 -0.23 2.35 -5.15
C GLU A 24 0.61 2.37 -6.44
N ARG A 25 1.77 3.02 -6.43
CA ARG A 25 2.67 3.05 -7.60
C ARG A 25 3.25 1.68 -7.92
N ILE A 26 3.62 0.89 -6.92
CA ILE A 26 4.10 -0.48 -7.13
C ILE A 26 2.98 -1.33 -7.77
N LEU A 27 1.75 -1.22 -7.29
CA LEU A 27 0.59 -1.91 -7.86
C LEU A 27 0.33 -1.49 -9.32
N PHE A 28 0.45 -0.20 -9.62
CA PHE A 28 0.27 0.31 -10.98
C PHE A 28 1.36 -0.20 -11.93
N TYR A 29 2.63 -0.11 -11.53
CA TYR A 29 3.74 -0.54 -12.38
C TYR A 29 3.80 -2.06 -12.58
N THR A 30 3.28 -2.83 -11.62
CA THR A 30 3.14 -4.30 -11.74
C THR A 30 1.87 -4.71 -12.49
N GLY A 31 1.03 -3.74 -12.89
CA GLY A 31 -0.18 -3.99 -13.68
C GLY A 31 -1.38 -4.51 -12.86
N VAL A 32 -1.32 -4.48 -11.53
CA VAL A 32 -2.41 -4.91 -10.65
C VAL A 32 -3.56 -3.89 -10.66
N ILE A 33 -3.24 -2.59 -10.76
CA ILE A 33 -4.22 -1.52 -10.93
C ILE A 33 -3.97 -0.77 -12.23
N HIS A 34 -5.04 -0.34 -12.90
CA HIS A 34 -4.98 0.38 -14.19
C HIS A 34 -5.17 1.89 -14.06
N LYS A 35 -5.41 2.39 -12.85
CA LYS A 35 -5.50 3.80 -12.49
C LYS A 35 -4.81 4.01 -11.14
N ILE A 36 -4.13 5.14 -10.99
CA ILE A 36 -3.55 5.58 -9.71
C ILE A 36 -4.49 6.64 -9.16
N ASN A 37 -4.95 6.46 -7.93
CA ASN A 37 -5.75 7.46 -7.24
C ASN A 37 -4.87 8.16 -6.19
N GLU A 38 -5.02 9.47 -6.03
CA GLU A 38 -4.34 10.16 -4.94
C GLU A 38 -5.05 9.88 -3.62
N VAL A 39 -4.29 9.51 -2.58
CA VAL A 39 -4.79 9.30 -1.20
C VAL A 39 -5.53 10.55 -0.66
N ARG A 40 -5.26 11.74 -1.21
CA ARG A 40 -5.91 13.02 -0.84
C ARG A 40 -6.61 13.70 -2.02
N GLY A 41 -7.05 12.95 -3.02
CA GLY A 41 -7.74 13.49 -4.20
C GLY A 41 -9.12 14.07 -3.86
N LYS A 42 -9.50 15.20 -4.49
CA LYS A 42 -10.84 15.85 -4.37
C LYS A 42 -11.97 15.08 -5.08
N THR A 43 -11.77 13.83 -5.41
CA THR A 43 -12.71 12.95 -6.12
C THR A 43 -12.98 11.75 -5.21
N ASP A 44 -14.23 11.30 -5.10
CA ASP A 44 -14.69 10.22 -4.21
C ASP A 44 -13.95 8.87 -4.36
N ASP A 45 -13.09 8.75 -5.36
CA ASP A 45 -12.24 7.59 -5.61
C ASP A 45 -10.93 7.70 -4.82
N GLY A 46 -10.96 7.31 -3.53
CA GLY A 46 -9.75 7.16 -2.70
C GLY A 46 -8.77 6.09 -3.23
N ALA A 47 -7.64 5.92 -2.54
CA ALA A 47 -6.67 4.87 -2.86
C ALA A 47 -7.31 3.48 -2.71
N THR A 48 -6.93 2.54 -3.59
CA THR A 48 -7.46 1.17 -3.63
C THR A 48 -7.10 0.37 -2.37
N MET A 49 -6.02 0.76 -1.70
CA MET A 49 -5.50 0.11 -0.49
C MET A 49 -6.20 0.56 0.81
N ASP A 50 -6.84 1.73 0.80
CA ASP A 50 -7.58 2.26 1.94
C ASP A 50 -9.01 1.71 1.87
N SER A 51 -9.20 0.49 2.38
CA SER A 51 -10.50 -0.20 2.27
C SER A 51 -11.55 0.33 3.25
N MET A 52 -11.13 0.99 4.33
CA MET A 52 -12.02 1.63 5.29
C MET A 52 -12.38 3.06 4.88
N GLU A 53 -13.67 3.43 4.98
CA GLU A 53 -14.12 4.82 4.74
C GLU A 53 -13.37 5.84 5.60
N LEU A 54 -13.01 5.48 6.83
CA LEU A 54 -12.25 6.34 7.74
C LEU A 54 -10.81 6.59 7.27
N GLU A 55 -10.18 5.60 6.63
CA GLU A 55 -8.84 5.74 6.03
C GLU A 55 -8.90 6.71 4.84
N LYS A 56 -9.94 6.57 3.99
CA LYS A 56 -10.18 7.48 2.86
C LYS A 56 -10.50 8.90 3.31
N GLU A 57 -11.36 9.06 4.32
CA GLU A 57 -11.78 10.37 4.83
C GLU A 57 -10.61 11.15 5.46
N ARG A 58 -9.66 10.44 6.08
CA ARG A 58 -8.50 11.06 6.75
C ARG A 58 -7.20 11.00 5.96
N GLY A 59 -7.15 10.24 4.87
CA GLY A 59 -5.96 10.00 4.07
C GLY A 59 -4.82 9.36 4.87
N ILE A 60 -5.15 8.45 5.80
CA ILE A 60 -4.18 7.71 6.63
C ILE A 60 -4.43 6.21 6.51
N THR A 61 -3.35 5.42 6.54
CA THR A 61 -3.43 3.96 6.63
C THR A 61 -3.51 3.54 8.11
N ILE A 62 -4.62 2.91 8.49
CA ILE A 62 -4.96 2.48 9.86
C ILE A 62 -4.67 0.98 9.99
N GLN A 63 -5.05 0.16 9.00
CA GLN A 63 -4.75 -1.28 8.99
C GLN A 63 -3.63 -1.64 8.02
N SER A 64 -2.88 -2.70 8.36
CA SER A 64 -1.85 -3.21 7.47
C SER A 64 -2.47 -3.80 6.20
N ALA A 65 -2.15 -3.23 5.04
CA ALA A 65 -2.65 -3.71 3.76
C ALA A 65 -1.62 -4.66 3.13
N ALA A 66 -1.98 -5.95 3.02
CA ALA A 66 -1.13 -6.97 2.40
C ALA A 66 -1.50 -7.15 0.92
N THR A 67 -0.53 -7.11 0.02
CA THR A 67 -0.76 -7.35 -1.43
C THR A 67 0.36 -8.14 -2.07
N PHE A 68 0.00 -8.96 -3.06
CA PHE A 68 0.91 -9.77 -3.84
C PHE A 68 1.09 -9.19 -5.24
N VAL A 69 2.33 -9.09 -5.71
CA VAL A 69 2.66 -8.65 -7.07
C VAL A 69 3.73 -9.54 -7.69
N GLN A 70 3.78 -9.55 -9.03
CA GLN A 70 4.88 -10.15 -9.78
C GLN A 70 5.71 -9.05 -10.45
N TRP A 71 7.03 -9.12 -10.28
CA TRP A 71 7.95 -8.22 -10.97
C TRP A 71 9.11 -9.01 -11.56
N LYS A 72 9.19 -9.00 -12.90
CA LYS A 72 10.09 -9.88 -13.65
C LYS A 72 9.84 -11.34 -13.23
N ASP A 73 10.89 -12.07 -12.88
CA ASP A 73 10.82 -13.47 -12.44
C ASP A 73 10.68 -13.63 -10.91
N ASN A 74 10.33 -12.56 -10.18
CA ASN A 74 10.16 -12.59 -8.73
C ASN A 74 8.70 -12.36 -8.31
N PHE A 75 8.36 -12.97 -7.19
CA PHE A 75 7.08 -12.82 -6.51
C PHE A 75 7.28 -12.02 -5.24
N ILE A 76 6.50 -10.96 -5.06
CA ILE A 76 6.71 -9.99 -3.99
C ILE A 76 5.41 -9.85 -3.19
N ASN A 77 5.48 -10.18 -1.90
CA ASN A 77 4.47 -9.83 -0.91
C ASN A 77 4.82 -8.48 -0.30
N ILE A 78 3.92 -7.52 -0.41
CA ILE A 78 4.04 -6.17 0.12
C ILE A 78 3.12 -6.06 1.32
N ILE A 79 3.63 -5.50 2.41
CA ILE A 79 2.86 -5.17 3.61
C ILE A 79 3.01 -3.67 3.82
N ASP A 80 1.96 -2.91 3.55
CA ASP A 80 1.90 -1.50 3.92
C ASP A 80 1.57 -1.39 5.41
N THR A 81 2.37 -0.64 6.17
CA THR A 81 2.24 -0.58 7.64
C THR A 81 1.73 0.78 8.10
N PRO A 82 0.98 0.83 9.22
CA PRO A 82 0.55 2.09 9.80
C PRO A 82 1.75 2.99 10.13
N GLY A 83 1.62 4.28 9.81
CA GLY A 83 2.66 5.27 10.09
C GLY A 83 2.45 6.10 11.34
N HIS A 84 1.24 6.05 11.92
CA HIS A 84 0.86 6.84 13.09
C HIS A 84 1.35 6.15 14.36
N VAL A 85 1.83 6.95 15.32
CA VAL A 85 2.30 6.44 16.62
C VAL A 85 1.19 5.71 17.38
N ASP A 86 -0.06 6.14 17.18
CA ASP A 86 -1.25 5.54 17.79
C ASP A 86 -1.57 4.13 17.25
N PHE A 87 -0.97 3.70 16.13
CA PHE A 87 -1.25 2.41 15.47
C PHE A 87 -0.01 1.50 15.37
N THR A 88 1.04 1.77 16.16
CA THR A 88 2.28 0.97 16.14
C THR A 88 2.20 -0.32 16.98
N VAL A 89 1.06 -0.60 17.64
CA VAL A 89 0.90 -1.71 18.62
C VAL A 89 -0.32 -2.59 18.32
N GLU A 90 -0.72 -2.73 17.06
CA GLU A 90 -1.70 -3.75 16.65
C GLU A 90 -1.02 -5.01 16.09
#